data_AF-A0A3G8R270-F1
#
_entry.id   AF-A0A3G8R270-F1
#
_cell.length_a   1.000
_cell.length_b   1.000
_cell.length_c   1.000
_cell.angle_alpha   90.00
_cell.angle_beta   90.00
_cell.angle_gamma   90.00
#
_symmetry.space_group_name_H-M   'P 1'
#
loop_
_entity.id
_entity.type
_entity.pdbx_description
1 polymer ?
#
loop_
_entity_poly.entity_id
_entity_poly.type
_entity_poly.pdbx_seq_one_letter_code
_entity_poly.pdbx_strand_id
1 'polypeptide(L)'
;MLVAGAVDHTAANRWVLVAGVVLAYEVGYLAYHLDDGTAALALPNLVTLVRGGLYAAAAGFLLVPPAPAVRWAPAVCYGTGIVLDLVDGRLARRRGRTTDLGAKLDLAFDTLGFLVAPLVGVAWGRLPVAYLSLSAARYVYRAGIGWRKRRGQPVSDLPESRVRRPLAALQMGFITVALAPVLPVSVVHPLALVVVAPSLAVFARDYLAVTGRR
;
A
#
# COMPACT_ATOMS: atom_id res chain seq x y z
N MET A 1 -27.58 21.09 -16.13
CA MET A 1 -27.88 20.13 -15.05
C MET A 1 -27.70 18.67 -15.50
N LEU A 2 -28.21 18.26 -16.67
CA LEU A 2 -28.03 16.89 -17.22
C LEU A 2 -26.57 16.46 -17.46
N VAL A 3 -25.72 17.35 -18.01
CA VAL A 3 -24.31 17.04 -18.27
C VAL A 3 -23.50 16.88 -16.97
N ALA A 4 -23.80 17.68 -15.94
CA ALA A 4 -23.15 17.56 -14.63
C ALA A 4 -23.49 16.22 -13.95
N GLY A 5 -24.75 15.79 -14.01
CA GLY A 5 -25.16 14.47 -13.50
C GLY A 5 -24.53 13.30 -14.25
N ALA A 6 -24.38 13.39 -15.58
CA ALA A 6 -23.73 12.35 -16.38
C ALA A 6 -22.22 12.23 -16.08
N VAL A 7 -21.53 13.35 -15.86
CA VAL A 7 -20.12 13.37 -15.45
C VAL A 7 -19.95 12.78 -14.03
N ASP A 8 -20.87 13.08 -13.13
CA ASP A 8 -20.84 12.57 -11.76
C ASP A 8 -21.11 11.05 -11.70
N HIS A 9 -22.07 10.55 -12.50
CA HIS A 9 -22.35 9.12 -12.61
C HIS A 9 -21.23 8.34 -13.30
N THR A 10 -20.59 8.90 -14.32
CA THR A 10 -19.44 8.24 -14.96
C THR A 10 -18.22 8.18 -14.05
N ALA A 11 -17.98 9.23 -13.25
CA ALA A 11 -16.95 9.22 -12.22
C ALA A 11 -17.25 8.19 -11.12
N ALA A 12 -18.50 8.15 -10.62
CA ALA A 12 -18.94 7.16 -9.64
C ALA A 12 -18.79 5.72 -10.16
N ASN A 13 -19.18 5.45 -11.41
CA ASN A 13 -19.04 4.13 -12.02
C ASN A 13 -17.57 3.71 -12.17
N ARG A 14 -16.68 4.63 -12.57
CA ARG A 14 -15.23 4.36 -12.63
C ARG A 14 -14.67 4.06 -11.25
N TRP A 15 -15.09 4.82 -10.24
CA TRP A 15 -14.69 4.59 -8.86
C TRP A 15 -15.11 3.20 -8.38
N VAL A 16 -16.39 2.85 -8.54
CA VAL A 16 -16.96 1.56 -8.14
C VAL A 16 -16.28 0.42 -8.89
N LEU A 17 -15.99 0.58 -10.19
CA LEU A 17 -15.30 -0.44 -10.97
C LEU A 17 -13.90 -0.71 -10.42
N VAL A 18 -13.08 0.32 -10.21
CA VAL A 18 -11.70 0.11 -9.75
C VAL A 18 -11.67 -0.35 -8.29
N ALA A 19 -12.45 0.28 -7.41
CA ALA A 19 -12.56 -0.14 -6.02
C ALA A 19 -13.11 -1.58 -5.91
N GLY A 20 -14.12 -1.90 -6.71
CA GLY A 20 -14.74 -3.22 -6.77
C GLY A 20 -13.79 -4.30 -7.27
N VAL A 21 -12.94 -4.03 -8.26
CA VAL A 21 -11.90 -4.98 -8.72
C VAL A 21 -10.89 -5.26 -7.62
N VAL A 22 -10.42 -4.22 -6.92
CA VAL A 22 -9.47 -4.39 -5.81
C VAL A 22 -10.12 -5.16 -4.66
N LEU A 23 -11.35 -4.81 -4.30
CA LEU A 23 -12.10 -5.48 -3.23
C LEU A 23 -12.42 -6.94 -3.60
N ALA A 24 -12.76 -7.23 -4.86
CA ALA A 24 -12.95 -8.59 -5.34
C ALA A 24 -11.65 -9.41 -5.26
N TYR A 25 -10.51 -8.81 -5.58
CA TYR A 25 -9.20 -9.46 -5.37
C TYR A 25 -8.94 -9.74 -3.88
N GLU A 26 -9.21 -8.79 -2.98
CA GLU A 26 -9.02 -8.96 -1.54
C GLU A 26 -9.93 -10.04 -0.96
N VAL A 27 -11.20 -10.05 -1.35
CA VAL A 27 -12.18 -11.09 -0.96
C VAL A 27 -11.78 -12.45 -1.52
N GLY A 28 -11.36 -12.52 -2.79
CA GLY A 28 -10.87 -13.76 -3.39
C GLY A 28 -9.61 -14.29 -2.70
N TYR A 29 -8.68 -13.41 -2.34
CA TYR A 29 -7.47 -13.76 -1.60
C TYR A 29 -7.79 -14.26 -0.19
N LEU A 30 -8.72 -13.61 0.51
CA LEU A 30 -9.24 -14.05 1.80
C LEU A 30 -9.88 -15.44 1.67
N ALA A 31 -10.79 -15.63 0.71
CA ALA A 31 -11.49 -16.89 0.48
C ALA A 31 -10.52 -18.04 0.15
N TYR A 32 -9.45 -17.77 -0.61
CA TYR A 32 -8.44 -18.77 -0.94
C TYR A 32 -7.60 -19.23 0.26
N HIS A 33 -7.38 -18.37 1.25
CA HIS A 33 -6.57 -18.67 2.45
C HIS A 33 -7.39 -18.96 3.70
N LEU A 34 -8.72 -18.96 3.58
CA LEU A 34 -9.66 -19.20 4.66
C LEU A 34 -9.81 -20.70 4.90
N ASP A 35 -9.07 -21.23 5.86
CA ASP A 35 -9.22 -22.63 6.29
C ASP A 35 -10.36 -22.81 7.33
N ASP A 36 -10.61 -21.80 8.17
CA ASP A 36 -11.68 -21.77 9.18
C ASP A 36 -12.31 -20.36 9.25
N GLY A 37 -13.64 -20.28 9.09
CA GLY A 37 -14.39 -19.02 9.11
C GLY A 37 -14.31 -18.25 10.43
N THR A 38 -14.10 -18.94 11.56
CA THR A 38 -13.95 -18.30 12.87
C THR A 38 -12.65 -17.50 12.97
N ALA A 39 -11.60 -17.90 12.25
CA ALA A 39 -10.34 -17.18 12.19
C ALA A 39 -10.48 -15.83 11.49
N ALA A 40 -11.33 -15.69 10.47
CA ALA A 40 -11.56 -14.40 9.80
C ALA A 40 -12.28 -13.38 10.69
N LEU A 41 -13.16 -13.84 11.59
CA LEU A 41 -13.88 -12.97 12.54
C LEU A 41 -13.03 -12.54 13.75
N ALA A 42 -11.79 -13.04 13.87
CA ALA A 42 -10.87 -12.56 14.87
C ALA A 42 -10.64 -11.05 14.69
N LEU A 43 -10.71 -10.29 15.80
CA LEU A 43 -10.60 -8.82 15.78
C LEU A 43 -9.41 -8.27 14.95
N PRO A 44 -8.18 -8.82 15.01
CA PRO A 44 -7.07 -8.34 14.19
C PRO A 44 -7.30 -8.53 12.68
N ASN A 45 -7.98 -9.59 12.28
CA ASN A 45 -8.29 -9.87 10.89
C ASN A 45 -9.39 -8.94 10.38
N LEU A 46 -10.39 -8.62 11.19
CA LEU A 46 -11.41 -7.62 10.84
C LEU A 46 -10.80 -6.24 10.58
N VAL A 47 -9.85 -5.80 11.40
CA VAL A 47 -9.21 -4.49 11.17
C VAL A 47 -8.31 -4.53 9.92
N THR A 48 -7.62 -5.64 9.67
CA THR A 48 -6.90 -5.86 8.41
C THR A 48 -7.85 -5.77 7.21
N LEU A 49 -9.05 -6.37 7.28
CA LEU A 49 -10.08 -6.28 6.23
C LEU A 49 -10.62 -4.86 6.04
N VAL A 50 -10.87 -4.13 7.12
CA VAL A 50 -11.26 -2.71 7.05
C VAL A 50 -10.15 -1.90 6.36
N ARG A 51 -8.89 -2.17 6.67
CA ARG A 51 -7.74 -1.53 6.04
C ARG A 51 -7.65 -1.83 4.54
N GLY A 52 -7.86 -3.10 4.14
CA GLY A 52 -7.98 -3.49 2.73
C GLY A 52 -9.09 -2.71 2.04
N GLY A 53 -10.28 -2.67 2.62
CA GLY A 53 -11.41 -1.88 2.11
C GLY A 53 -11.10 -0.39 1.93
N LEU A 54 -10.35 0.21 2.85
CA LEU A 54 -9.87 1.60 2.72
C LEU A 54 -8.87 1.76 1.56
N TYR A 55 -7.97 0.79 1.35
CA TYR A 55 -7.05 0.80 0.20
C TYR A 55 -7.78 0.57 -1.12
N ALA A 56 -8.79 -0.29 -1.16
CA ALA A 56 -9.67 -0.46 -2.32
C ALA A 56 -10.44 0.83 -2.62
N ALA A 57 -10.98 1.50 -1.60
CA ALA A 57 -11.64 2.79 -1.73
C ALA A 57 -10.68 3.88 -2.25
N ALA A 58 -9.43 3.89 -1.77
CA ALA A 58 -8.39 4.77 -2.31
C ALA A 58 -8.10 4.46 -3.78
N ALA A 59 -8.03 3.18 -4.17
CA ALA A 59 -7.80 2.74 -5.54
C ALA A 59 -8.88 3.23 -6.51
N GLY A 60 -10.14 3.31 -6.05
CA GLY A 60 -11.26 3.84 -6.82
C GLY A 60 -10.95 5.22 -7.45
N PHE A 61 -10.12 6.03 -6.79
CA PHE A 61 -9.76 7.35 -7.28
C PHE A 61 -8.73 7.36 -8.42
N LEU A 62 -8.18 6.21 -8.81
CA LEU A 62 -7.19 6.10 -9.87
C LEU A 62 -7.71 6.59 -11.24
N LEU A 63 -8.99 6.31 -11.53
CA LEU A 63 -9.64 6.69 -12.79
C LEU A 63 -10.68 7.81 -12.62
N VAL A 64 -10.73 8.41 -11.44
CA VAL A 64 -11.61 9.54 -11.11
C VAL A 64 -10.79 10.82 -11.17
N PRO A 65 -11.20 11.81 -11.98
CA PRO A 65 -10.54 13.11 -12.01
C PRO A 65 -10.57 13.79 -10.64
N PRO A 66 -9.50 14.51 -10.25
CA PRO A 66 -9.48 15.23 -8.99
C PRO A 66 -10.56 16.33 -8.99
N ALA A 67 -11.46 16.30 -8.01
CA ALA A 67 -12.48 17.33 -7.79
C ALA A 67 -12.41 17.87 -6.35
N PRO A 68 -12.79 19.15 -6.12
CA PRO A 68 -12.73 19.76 -4.79
C PRO A 68 -13.46 18.97 -3.70
N ALA A 69 -14.58 18.31 -4.04
CA ALA A 69 -15.37 17.52 -3.10
C ALA A 69 -14.64 16.26 -2.59
N VAL A 70 -13.79 15.65 -3.43
CA VAL A 70 -13.13 14.36 -3.13
C VAL A 70 -11.61 14.49 -2.95
N ARG A 71 -11.06 15.69 -3.03
CA ARG A 71 -9.61 15.96 -3.01
C ARG A 71 -8.88 15.45 -1.77
N TRP A 72 -9.59 15.21 -0.67
CA TRP A 72 -9.08 14.66 0.58
C TRP A 72 -9.30 13.15 0.71
N ALA A 73 -10.19 12.57 -0.10
CA ALA A 73 -10.66 11.20 0.09
C ALA A 73 -9.52 10.17 0.00
N PRO A 74 -8.60 10.19 -0.98
CA PRO A 74 -7.47 9.25 -1.00
C PRO A 74 -6.57 9.37 0.24
N ALA A 75 -6.33 10.60 0.70
CA ALA A 75 -5.48 10.86 1.87
C ALA A 75 -6.13 10.35 3.16
N VAL A 76 -7.44 10.56 3.31
CA VAL A 76 -8.22 10.04 4.45
C VAL A 76 -8.26 8.52 4.41
N CYS A 77 -8.61 7.91 3.28
CA CYS A 77 -8.65 6.45 3.13
C CYS A 77 -7.29 5.81 3.48
N TYR A 78 -6.20 6.29 2.85
CA TYR A 78 -4.87 5.74 3.08
C TYR A 78 -4.32 6.05 4.48
N GLY A 79 -4.49 7.29 4.95
CA GLY A 79 -4.06 7.72 6.28
C GLY A 79 -4.77 7.00 7.41
N THR A 80 -6.09 6.82 7.32
CA THR A 80 -6.85 6.00 8.27
C THR A 80 -6.36 4.55 8.25
N GLY A 81 -6.05 3.99 7.08
CA GLY A 81 -5.47 2.65 6.97
C GLY A 81 -4.15 2.50 7.73
N ILE A 82 -3.25 3.48 7.64
CA ILE A 82 -1.99 3.50 8.40
C ILE A 82 -2.23 3.60 9.90
N VAL A 83 -3.15 4.45 10.34
CA VAL A 83 -3.46 4.59 11.77
C VAL A 83 -4.02 3.28 12.33
N LEU A 84 -4.91 2.61 11.58
CA LEU A 84 -5.45 1.30 11.97
C LEU A 84 -4.34 0.24 12.08
N ASP A 85 -3.41 0.18 11.13
CA ASP A 85 -2.25 -0.73 11.20
C ASP A 85 -1.40 -0.51 12.47
N LEU A 86 -1.14 0.74 12.82
CA LEU A 86 -0.39 1.06 14.04
C LEU A 86 -1.13 0.60 15.31
N VAL A 87 -2.45 0.79 15.34
CA VAL A 87 -3.31 0.37 16.46
C VAL A 87 -3.35 -1.15 16.57
N ASP A 88 -3.53 -1.86 15.46
CA ASP A 88 -3.54 -3.32 15.40
C ASP A 88 -2.21 -3.91 15.81
N GLY A 89 -1.12 -3.40 15.26
CA GLY A 89 0.22 -3.83 15.62
C GLY A 89 0.48 -3.64 17.12
N ARG A 90 -0.05 -2.58 17.73
CA ARG A 90 0.05 -2.37 19.19
C ARG A 90 -0.83 -3.36 19.96
N LEU A 91 -2.03 -3.65 19.47
CA LEU A 91 -2.98 -4.55 20.11
C LEU A 91 -2.53 -6.02 20.03
N ALA A 92 -2.04 -6.45 18.88
CA ALA A 92 -1.50 -7.80 18.64
C ALA A 92 -0.29 -8.07 19.55
N ARG A 93 0.64 -7.11 19.67
CA ARG A 93 1.79 -7.21 20.60
C ARG A 93 1.35 -7.33 22.06
N ARG A 94 0.24 -6.70 22.45
CA ARG A 94 -0.30 -6.80 23.83
C ARG A 94 -1.04 -8.12 24.08
N ARG A 95 -1.60 -8.75 23.05
CA ARG A 95 -2.43 -9.96 23.20
C ARG A 95 -1.73 -11.26 22.81
N GLY A 96 -0.53 -11.22 22.24
CA GLY A 96 0.23 -12.42 21.86
C GLY A 96 -0.46 -13.29 20.81
N ARG A 97 -1.42 -12.75 20.06
CA ARG A 97 -2.25 -13.48 19.10
C ARG A 97 -1.93 -13.05 17.68
N THR A 98 -0.94 -13.69 17.08
CA THR A 98 -0.67 -13.60 15.64
C THR A 98 -1.15 -14.88 14.99
N THR A 99 -2.14 -14.78 14.10
CA THR A 99 -2.61 -15.92 13.29
C THR A 99 -1.83 -15.94 11.96
N ASP A 100 -1.60 -17.13 11.40
CA ASP A 100 -0.92 -17.27 10.11
C ASP A 100 -1.72 -16.61 8.96
N LEU A 101 -3.06 -16.75 9.01
CA LEU A 101 -3.97 -16.05 8.09
C LEU A 101 -3.82 -14.52 8.19
N GLY A 102 -3.81 -13.96 9.40
CA GLY A 102 -3.64 -12.54 9.62
C GLY A 102 -2.32 -12.01 9.04
N ALA A 103 -1.22 -12.74 9.24
CA ALA A 103 0.07 -12.37 8.67
C ALA A 103 0.08 -12.36 7.13
N LYS A 104 -0.60 -13.32 6.49
CA LYS A 104 -0.74 -13.37 5.02
C LYS A 104 -1.58 -12.22 4.48
N LEU A 105 -2.68 -11.88 5.15
CA LEU A 105 -3.56 -10.77 4.77
C LEU A 105 -2.87 -9.42 4.96
N ASP A 106 -2.23 -9.23 6.11
CA ASP A 106 -1.49 -8.02 6.46
C ASP A 106 -0.41 -7.71 5.41
N LEU A 107 0.41 -8.71 5.07
CA LEU A 107 1.43 -8.58 4.03
C LEU A 107 0.83 -8.26 2.65
N ALA A 108 -0.28 -8.91 2.28
CA ALA A 108 -0.93 -8.73 1.00
C ALA A 108 -1.49 -7.30 0.87
N PHE A 109 -2.26 -6.86 1.86
CA PHE A 109 -2.92 -5.56 1.84
C PHE A 109 -1.94 -4.40 2.02
N ASP A 110 -0.88 -4.57 2.81
CA ASP A 110 0.20 -3.59 2.88
C ASP A 110 0.90 -3.42 1.54
N THR A 111 1.13 -4.52 0.84
CA THR A 111 1.75 -4.47 -0.49
C THR A 111 0.82 -3.78 -1.49
N LEU A 112 -0.49 -4.04 -1.43
CA LEU A 112 -1.49 -3.34 -2.22
C LEU A 112 -1.52 -1.84 -1.90
N GLY A 113 -1.60 -1.45 -0.62
CA GLY A 113 -1.63 -0.05 -0.20
C GLY A 113 -0.39 0.73 -0.67
N PHE A 114 0.80 0.12 -0.59
CA PHE A 114 2.05 0.69 -1.10
C PHE A 114 2.14 0.79 -2.63
N LEU A 115 1.27 0.11 -3.37
CA LEU A 115 1.16 0.25 -4.82
C LEU A 115 0.09 1.29 -5.18
N VAL A 116 -1.10 1.11 -4.64
CA VAL A 116 -2.30 1.90 -4.95
C VAL A 116 -2.09 3.37 -4.60
N ALA A 117 -1.60 3.68 -3.40
CA ALA A 117 -1.52 5.05 -2.94
C ALA A 117 -0.54 5.90 -3.78
N PRO A 118 0.67 5.41 -4.13
CA PRO A 118 1.52 6.07 -5.11
C PRO A 118 0.90 6.20 -6.51
N LEU A 119 0.21 5.17 -7.01
CA LEU A 119 -0.45 5.22 -8.32
C LEU A 119 -1.52 6.32 -8.37
N VAL A 120 -2.37 6.41 -7.34
CA VAL A 120 -3.37 7.47 -7.22
C VAL A 120 -2.70 8.84 -7.12
N GLY A 121 -1.63 8.95 -6.34
CA GLY A 121 -0.87 10.19 -6.23
C GLY A 121 -0.27 10.66 -7.56
N VAL A 122 0.23 9.73 -8.39
CA VAL A 122 0.72 10.05 -9.74
C VAL A 122 -0.42 10.39 -10.69
N ALA A 123 -1.51 9.62 -10.68
CA ALA A 123 -2.69 9.87 -11.53
C ALA A 123 -3.31 11.25 -11.26
N TRP A 124 -3.25 11.72 -10.01
CA TRP A 124 -3.71 13.05 -9.60
C TRP A 124 -2.63 14.14 -9.70
N GLY A 125 -1.46 13.82 -10.25
CA GLY A 125 -0.33 14.74 -10.43
C GLY A 125 0.36 15.18 -9.13
N ARG A 126 0.01 14.61 -7.99
CA ARG A 126 0.57 14.94 -6.67
C ARG A 126 1.95 14.35 -6.46
N LEU A 127 2.21 13.17 -7.01
CA LEU A 127 3.51 12.52 -6.96
C LEU A 127 4.15 12.49 -8.35
N PRO A 128 5.48 12.63 -8.45
CA PRO A 128 6.18 12.42 -9.71
C PRO A 128 6.15 10.92 -10.06
N VAL A 129 6.11 10.61 -11.37
CA VAL A 129 6.14 9.22 -11.86
C VAL A 129 7.34 8.44 -11.32
N ALA A 130 8.47 9.12 -11.12
CA ALA A 130 9.68 8.54 -10.53
C ALA A 130 9.43 7.90 -9.15
N TYR A 131 8.43 8.35 -8.39
CA TYR A 131 8.08 7.78 -7.08
C TYR A 131 7.58 6.33 -7.18
N LEU A 132 7.01 5.92 -8.32
CA LEU A 132 6.57 4.54 -8.56
C LEU A 132 7.73 3.55 -8.59
N SER A 133 8.97 4.02 -8.78
CA SER A 133 10.17 3.17 -8.67
C SER A 133 10.26 2.50 -7.29
N LEU A 134 9.78 3.14 -6.23
CA LEU A 134 9.76 2.58 -4.90
C LEU A 134 8.77 1.41 -4.78
N SER A 135 7.55 1.59 -5.29
CA SER A 135 6.56 0.51 -5.36
C SER A 135 7.10 -0.64 -6.22
N ALA A 136 7.66 -0.33 -7.39
CA ALA A 136 8.27 -1.32 -8.28
C ALA A 136 9.43 -2.08 -7.60
N ALA A 137 10.30 -1.40 -6.86
CA ALA A 137 11.41 -2.02 -6.15
C ALA A 137 10.94 -3.11 -5.18
N ARG A 138 9.82 -2.89 -4.47
CA ARG A 138 9.22 -3.90 -3.57
C ARG A 138 8.77 -5.14 -4.32
N TYR A 139 8.13 -4.99 -5.49
CA TYR A 139 7.73 -6.13 -6.33
C TYR A 139 8.92 -6.84 -6.96
N VAL A 140 9.90 -6.10 -7.48
CA VAL A 140 11.13 -6.66 -8.05
C VAL A 140 11.92 -7.43 -6.99
N TYR A 141 12.04 -6.90 -5.77
CA TYR A 141 12.67 -7.58 -4.65
C TYR A 141 11.98 -8.92 -4.33
N ARG A 142 10.63 -8.91 -4.23
CA ARG A 142 9.84 -10.13 -3.96
C ARG A 142 9.94 -11.15 -5.12
N ALA A 143 9.87 -10.69 -6.36
CA ALA A 143 10.02 -11.53 -7.55
C ALA A 143 11.42 -12.13 -7.64
N GLY A 144 12.46 -11.35 -7.34
CA GLY A 144 13.85 -11.80 -7.32
C GLY A 144 14.10 -12.88 -6.29
N ILE A 145 13.56 -12.74 -5.07
CA ILE A 145 13.62 -13.79 -4.05
C ILE A 145 12.86 -15.05 -4.50
N GLY A 146 11.64 -14.88 -5.02
CA GLY A 146 10.82 -16.00 -5.50
C GLY A 146 11.51 -16.78 -6.63
N TRP A 147 12.14 -16.08 -7.56
CA TRP A 147 12.88 -16.68 -8.67
C TRP A 147 14.13 -17.42 -8.19
N ARG A 148 14.89 -16.88 -7.24
CA ARG A 148 16.04 -17.57 -6.64
C ARG A 148 15.64 -18.84 -5.89
N LYS A 149 14.56 -18.78 -5.10
CA LYS A 149 14.01 -19.95 -4.40
C LYS A 149 13.62 -21.05 -5.39
N ARG A 150 12.96 -20.70 -6.51
CA ARG A 150 12.62 -21.67 -7.58
C ARG A 150 13.85 -22.27 -8.26
N ARG A 151 14.97 -21.55 -8.32
CA ARG A 151 16.25 -22.04 -8.87
C ARG A 151 17.12 -22.79 -7.86
N GLY A 152 16.62 -23.06 -6.64
CA GLY A 152 17.39 -23.72 -5.60
C GLY A 152 18.60 -22.93 -5.11
N GLN A 153 18.66 -21.62 -5.40
CA GLN A 153 19.78 -20.78 -4.97
C GLN A 153 19.61 -20.39 -3.50
N PRO A 154 20.71 -20.33 -2.72
CA PRO A 154 20.64 -19.90 -1.33
C PRO A 154 20.13 -18.46 -1.26
N VAL A 155 19.07 -18.28 -0.47
CA VAL A 155 18.53 -16.98 -0.08
C VAL A 155 18.80 -16.87 1.41
N SER A 156 19.81 -16.09 1.78
CA SER A 156 20.12 -15.82 3.17
C SER A 156 19.02 -14.95 3.79
N ASP A 157 18.78 -15.14 5.08
CA ASP A 157 17.86 -14.27 5.82
C ASP A 157 18.38 -12.83 5.80
N LEU A 158 17.48 -11.90 5.52
CA LEU A 158 17.81 -10.49 5.48
C LEU A 158 18.21 -10.05 6.89
N PRO A 159 19.43 -9.52 7.11
CA PRO A 159 19.85 -9.09 8.44
C PRO A 159 18.88 -8.05 9.00
N GLU A 160 18.64 -8.10 10.31
CA GLU A 160 17.77 -7.14 10.98
C GLU A 160 18.31 -5.71 10.79
N SER A 161 17.63 -4.93 9.96
CA SER A 161 18.00 -3.53 9.72
C SER A 161 17.12 -2.62 10.56
N ARG A 162 17.76 -1.86 11.47
CA ARG A 162 17.11 -0.82 12.28
C ARG A 162 16.54 0.33 11.42
N VAL A 163 16.95 0.44 10.16
CA VAL A 163 16.59 1.54 9.25
C VAL A 163 15.31 1.23 8.45
N ARG A 164 15.02 -0.05 8.16
CA ARG A 164 13.89 -0.45 7.31
C ARG A 164 12.53 0.02 7.85
N ARG A 165 12.31 -0.13 9.16
CA ARG A 165 11.03 0.19 9.80
C ARG A 165 10.76 1.71 9.88
N PRO A 166 11.69 2.55 10.35
CA PRO A 166 11.54 4.01 10.27
C PRO A 166 11.34 4.51 8.84
N LEU A 167 12.08 3.93 7.88
CA LEU A 167 11.98 4.34 6.49
C LEU A 167 10.62 3.98 5.89
N ALA A 168 10.10 2.78 6.16
CA ALA A 168 8.74 2.42 5.75
C ALA A 168 7.68 3.36 6.35
N ALA A 169 7.81 3.70 7.65
CA ALA A 169 6.91 4.66 8.30
C ALA A 169 7.01 6.07 7.69
N LEU A 170 8.22 6.51 7.34
CA LEU A 170 8.44 7.77 6.63
C LEU A 170 7.75 7.76 5.26
N GLN A 171 7.86 6.68 4.49
CA GLN A 171 7.21 6.55 3.18
C GLN A 171 5.68 6.57 3.31
N MET A 172 5.12 5.79 4.24
CA MET A 172 3.69 5.78 4.53
C MET A 172 3.19 7.19 4.87
N GLY A 173 3.83 7.86 5.83
CA GLY A 173 3.46 9.23 6.23
C GLY A 173 3.61 10.24 5.10
N PHE A 174 4.69 10.16 4.32
CA PHE A 174 4.92 11.04 3.18
C PHE A 174 3.83 10.87 2.11
N ILE A 175 3.46 9.63 1.76
CA ILE A 175 2.39 9.37 0.79
C ILE A 175 1.07 9.97 1.27
N THR A 176 0.71 9.80 2.55
CA THR A 176 -0.49 10.42 3.12
C THR A 176 -0.48 11.94 2.98
N VAL A 177 0.64 12.60 3.31
CA VAL A 177 0.78 14.05 3.19
C VAL A 177 0.77 14.51 1.73
N ALA A 178 1.38 13.76 0.81
CA ALA A 178 1.41 14.06 -0.62
C ALA A 178 0.01 13.94 -1.25
N LEU A 179 -0.77 12.95 -0.85
CA LEU A 179 -2.17 12.80 -1.25
C LEU A 179 -3.04 13.90 -0.65
N ALA A 180 -2.72 14.37 0.55
CA ALA A 180 -3.44 15.47 1.18
C ALA A 180 -3.19 16.79 0.41
N PRO A 181 -4.22 17.60 0.11
CA PRO A 181 -4.11 18.89 -0.57
C PRO A 181 -3.56 19.98 0.37
N VAL A 182 -2.55 19.67 1.18
CA VAL A 182 -1.95 20.56 2.18
C VAL A 182 -0.75 21.30 1.60
N LEU A 183 0.08 20.59 0.82
CA LEU A 183 1.29 21.14 0.21
C LEU A 183 1.10 21.32 -1.31
N PRO A 184 1.64 22.40 -1.90
CA PRO A 184 1.64 22.57 -3.34
C PRO A 184 2.56 21.54 -4.01
N VAL A 185 2.21 21.15 -5.24
CA VAL A 185 2.93 20.13 -6.03
C VAL A 185 4.40 20.50 -6.24
N SER A 186 4.70 21.81 -6.34
CA SER A 186 6.07 22.34 -6.44
C SER A 186 6.96 21.99 -5.25
N VAL A 187 6.38 21.74 -4.07
CA VAL A 187 7.09 21.30 -2.87
C VAL A 187 7.07 19.78 -2.75
N VAL A 188 5.93 19.14 -3.07
CA VAL A 188 5.78 17.68 -2.96
C VAL A 188 6.71 16.94 -3.92
N HIS A 189 6.85 17.37 -5.17
CA HIS A 189 7.69 16.70 -6.16
C HIS A 189 9.18 16.62 -5.80
N PRO A 190 9.88 17.72 -5.46
CA PRO A 190 11.28 17.63 -5.06
C PRO A 190 11.44 16.83 -3.76
N LEU A 191 10.53 17.00 -2.79
CA LEU A 191 10.56 16.24 -1.55
C LEU A 191 10.37 14.73 -1.79
N ALA A 192 9.51 14.36 -2.74
CA ALA A 192 9.28 12.98 -3.15
C ALA A 192 10.57 12.32 -3.65
N LEU A 193 11.39 13.04 -4.43
CA LEU A 193 12.67 12.53 -4.92
C LEU A 193 13.68 12.34 -3.78
N VAL A 194 13.77 13.32 -2.87
CA VAL A 194 14.63 13.24 -1.67
C VAL A 194 14.24 12.08 -0.77
N VAL A 195 12.94 11.83 -0.61
CA VAL A 195 12.39 10.76 0.23
C VAL A 195 12.56 9.38 -0.41
N VAL A 196 12.48 9.26 -1.73
CA VAL A 196 12.63 7.98 -2.46
C VAL A 196 14.08 7.52 -2.54
N ALA A 197 15.02 8.43 -2.75
CA ALA A 197 16.44 8.10 -2.92
C ALA A 197 17.03 7.20 -1.82
N PRO A 198 16.92 7.52 -0.51
CA PRO A 198 17.46 6.65 0.55
C PRO A 198 16.72 5.31 0.63
N SER A 199 15.42 5.28 0.32
CA SER A 199 14.64 4.03 0.28
C SER A 199 15.11 3.10 -0.82
N LEU A 200 15.33 3.61 -2.03
CA LEU A 200 15.88 2.81 -3.12
C LEU A 200 17.29 2.33 -2.82
N ALA A 201 18.14 3.17 -2.20
CA ALA A 201 19.48 2.78 -1.79
C ALA A 201 19.46 1.61 -0.78
N VAL A 202 18.56 1.67 0.20
CA VAL A 202 18.36 0.57 1.16
C VAL A 202 17.83 -0.69 0.46
N PHE A 203 16.84 -0.57 -0.43
CA PHE A 203 16.33 -1.71 -1.21
C PHE A 203 17.42 -2.37 -2.07
N ALA A 204 18.27 -1.58 -2.72
CA ALA A 204 19.39 -2.09 -3.52
C ALA A 204 20.42 -2.81 -2.64
N ARG A 205 20.78 -2.21 -1.49
CA ARG A 205 21.68 -2.84 -0.50
C ARG A 205 21.09 -4.16 0.03
N ASP A 206 19.81 -4.18 0.36
CA ASP A 206 19.13 -5.37 0.88
C ASP A 206 19.10 -6.48 -0.18
N TYR A 207 18.85 -6.13 -1.44
CA TYR A 207 18.90 -7.08 -2.55
C TYR A 207 20.31 -7.66 -2.74
N LEU A 208 21.34 -6.84 -2.71
CA LEU A 208 22.74 -7.28 -2.79
C LEU A 208 23.13 -8.20 -1.63
N ALA A 209 22.73 -7.85 -0.40
CA ALA A 209 22.95 -8.65 0.80
C ALA A 209 22.29 -10.04 0.71
N VAL A 210 21.03 -10.10 0.28
CA VAL A 210 20.28 -11.37 0.13
C VAL A 210 20.83 -12.22 -1.01
N THR A 211 21.37 -11.59 -2.05
CA THR A 211 21.90 -12.30 -3.22
C THR A 211 23.36 -12.74 -3.08
N GLY A 212 24.01 -12.41 -1.96
CA GLY A 212 25.40 -12.77 -1.65
C GLY A 212 26.43 -11.98 -2.46
N ARG A 213 26.03 -10.89 -3.11
CA ARG A 213 26.91 -9.99 -3.85
C ARG A 213 27.27 -8.83 -2.94
N ARG A 214 28.36 -8.97 -2.18
CA ARG A 214 28.93 -7.88 -1.36
C ARG A 214 29.76 -6.94 -2.22
#